data_AF-A0A368T4E7-F1
#
_entry.id   AF-A0A368T4E7-F1
#
_cell.length_a   1.000
_cell.length_b   1.000
_cell.length_c   1.000
_cell.angle_alpha   90.00
_cell.angle_beta   90.00
_cell.angle_gamma   90.00
#
_symmetry.space_group_name_H-M   'P 1'
#
loop_
_entity.id
_entity.type
_entity.pdbx_description
1 polymer ?
#
loop_
_entity_poly.entity_id
_entity_poly.type
_entity_poly.pdbx_seq_one_letter_code
_entity_poly.pdbx_strand_id
1 'polypeptide(L)'
;MAGTDANTCNFPGCDRPVPRGTSPGRPPEYCDLPEHTRWRAWRERQRLAQEAQDAQERQRAAEEAERPPEAAEPEPQRSGAAPRGATPVTSARLRADELLTRFAVQAEQLAGTLTAATEAFSTMTDPANAEAQVEAARVAAARQIAEADAARLEAENLRRAAEAQRRAAENARRGAEEAAASSIAAAGSAERMADSAIAAREAALAERDAARAEVERLGAEHDAAVAARDAAVAERDAALAEAERRVRAAEERAAARLDEQRQQAERTLAEARERAAAELDGVRGRLAEETREREAESRRAERAEFATERAEARTAEAAAERDRLTAENARLAAELQRTREAAEEERGRSLAELAEHRRTAAEALAEARESAAQRLAAVDDARAQAVRRAERAEAQMDDALAELRRLRAALDSRSAAEPGG
;
A
#
# COMPACT_ATOMS: atom_id res chain seq x y z
N MET A 1 -68.36 -28.29 37.42
CA MET A 1 -68.32 -26.83 37.17
C MET A 1 -68.11 -26.16 38.51
N ALA A 2 -67.29 -25.12 38.59
CA ALA A 2 -67.01 -24.44 39.86
C ALA A 2 -68.04 -23.32 40.13
N GLY A 3 -68.49 -23.20 41.39
CA GLY A 3 -69.31 -22.07 41.83
C GLY A 3 -68.46 -20.82 42.02
N THR A 4 -68.93 -19.67 41.54
CA THR A 4 -68.13 -18.44 41.46
C THR A 4 -68.40 -17.51 42.63
N ASP A 5 -67.80 -17.80 43.79
CA ASP A 5 -67.75 -16.84 44.90
C ASP A 5 -66.80 -15.68 44.54
N ALA A 6 -67.33 -14.66 43.88
CA ALA A 6 -66.62 -13.42 43.61
C ALA A 6 -66.97 -12.38 44.68
N ASN A 7 -65.99 -12.03 45.52
CA ASN A 7 -66.16 -10.95 46.50
C ASN A 7 -66.49 -9.63 45.78
N THR A 8 -67.45 -8.87 46.28
CA THR A 8 -67.77 -7.54 45.77
C THR A 8 -66.80 -6.46 46.27
N CYS A 9 -66.69 -5.35 45.54
CA CYS A 9 -65.76 -4.27 45.83
C CYS A 9 -66.13 -3.49 47.11
N ASN A 10 -65.19 -3.32 48.03
CA ASN A 10 -65.40 -2.61 49.31
C ASN A 10 -65.40 -1.06 49.18
N PHE A 11 -65.90 -0.56 48.05
CA PHE A 11 -66.08 0.86 47.74
C PHE A 11 -67.57 1.21 47.85
N PRO A 12 -67.97 2.31 48.53
CA PRO A 12 -69.38 2.67 48.68
C PRO A 12 -70.12 2.75 47.35
N GLY A 13 -71.21 1.98 47.20
CA GLY A 13 -72.03 1.97 45.98
C GLY A 13 -71.41 1.23 44.79
N CYS A 14 -70.47 0.28 44.98
CA CYS A 14 -69.91 -0.52 43.89
C CYS A 14 -70.10 -2.03 44.05
N ASP A 15 -71.09 -2.60 43.35
CA ASP A 15 -71.37 -4.04 43.32
C ASP A 15 -70.50 -4.84 42.35
N ARG A 16 -69.38 -4.27 41.84
CA ARG A 16 -68.50 -4.99 40.91
C ARG A 16 -67.75 -6.12 41.63
N PRO A 17 -67.60 -7.30 40.99
CA PRO A 17 -66.75 -8.35 41.51
C PRO A 17 -65.28 -7.93 41.49
N VAL A 18 -64.53 -8.38 42.49
CA VAL A 18 -63.08 -8.22 42.60
C VAL A 18 -62.40 -9.44 41.97
N PRO A 19 -61.43 -9.27 41.04
CA PRO A 19 -60.77 -10.42 40.43
C PRO A 19 -59.89 -11.17 41.44
N ARG A 20 -59.88 -12.50 41.31
CA ARG A 20 -58.97 -13.37 42.05
C ARG A 20 -57.58 -13.31 41.37
N GLY A 21 -56.65 -12.57 41.98
CA GLY A 21 -55.25 -12.61 41.57
C GLY A 21 -54.67 -14.03 41.70
N THR A 22 -53.87 -14.45 40.73
CA THR A 22 -53.28 -15.82 40.65
C THR A 22 -52.05 -16.02 41.54
N SER A 23 -51.66 -15.01 42.32
CA SER A 23 -50.49 -15.03 43.20
C SER A 23 -50.87 -15.49 44.62
N PRO A 24 -50.07 -16.32 45.31
CA PRO A 24 -50.37 -16.78 46.66
C PRO A 24 -50.32 -15.63 47.68
N GLY A 25 -51.49 -15.10 48.03
CA GLY A 25 -51.64 -13.99 48.96
C GLY A 25 -53.10 -13.72 49.32
N ARG A 26 -53.33 -12.71 50.17
CA ARG A 26 -54.69 -12.26 50.53
C ARG A 26 -55.36 -11.63 49.30
N PRO A 27 -56.61 -12.00 48.95
CA PRO A 27 -57.31 -11.37 47.83
C PRO A 27 -57.40 -9.85 47.97
N PRO A 28 -57.40 -9.09 46.86
CA PRO A 28 -57.69 -7.67 46.88
C PRO A 28 -59.10 -7.39 47.41
N GLU A 29 -59.32 -6.18 47.92
CA GLU A 29 -60.61 -5.72 48.48
C GLU A 29 -61.40 -4.81 47.52
N TYR A 30 -60.82 -4.48 46.36
CA TYR A 30 -61.33 -3.51 45.41
C TYR A 30 -61.15 -4.01 43.97
N CYS A 31 -62.10 -3.70 43.09
CA CYS A 31 -62.02 -4.04 41.67
C CYS A 31 -61.06 -3.11 40.90
N ASP A 32 -60.72 -3.47 39.66
CA ASP A 32 -59.67 -2.84 38.82
C ASP A 32 -59.92 -1.39 38.35
N LEU A 33 -60.89 -0.69 38.96
CA LEU A 33 -61.12 0.73 38.69
C LEU A 33 -60.08 1.57 39.43
N PRO A 34 -59.29 2.43 38.76
CA PRO A 34 -58.26 3.27 39.41
C PRO A 34 -58.78 4.16 40.54
N GLU A 35 -60.07 4.50 40.50
CA GLU A 35 -60.75 5.30 41.52
C GLU A 35 -61.08 4.48 42.78
N HIS A 36 -61.15 3.15 42.71
CA HIS A 36 -61.58 2.30 43.82
C HIS A 36 -60.37 1.86 44.66
N THR A 37 -59.79 2.81 45.38
CA THR A 37 -58.68 2.57 46.32
C THR A 37 -59.13 2.72 47.76
N ARG A 38 -58.43 2.06 48.70
CA ARG A 38 -58.74 2.11 50.15
C ARG A 38 -58.86 3.55 50.70
N TRP A 39 -58.03 4.46 50.19
CA TRP A 39 -58.02 5.87 50.59
C TRP A 39 -59.20 6.66 50.02
N ARG A 40 -59.54 6.48 48.73
CA ARG A 40 -60.74 7.10 48.12
C ARG A 40 -62.02 6.55 48.77
N ALA A 41 -62.09 5.24 49.02
CA ALA A 41 -63.20 4.61 49.74
C ALA A 41 -63.36 5.10 51.19
N TRP A 42 -62.24 5.42 51.88
CA TRP A 42 -62.28 6.04 53.21
C TRP A 42 -62.77 7.50 53.14
N ARG A 43 -62.24 8.31 52.22
CA ARG A 43 -62.69 9.68 52.00
C ARG A 43 -64.18 9.75 51.64
N GLU A 44 -64.65 8.84 50.81
CA GLU A 44 -66.07 8.77 50.40
C GLU A 44 -66.97 8.33 51.56
N ARG A 45 -66.54 7.37 52.39
CA ARG A 45 -67.25 7.05 53.65
C ARG A 45 -67.31 8.25 54.60
N GLN A 46 -66.26 9.08 54.65
CA GLN A 46 -66.27 10.29 55.49
C GLN A 46 -67.19 11.38 54.92
N ARG A 47 -67.26 11.54 53.59
CA ARG A 47 -68.25 12.42 52.92
C ARG A 47 -69.69 12.00 53.25
N LEU A 48 -70.00 10.72 53.07
CA LEU A 48 -71.33 10.16 53.36
C LEU A 48 -71.68 10.24 54.85
N ALA A 49 -70.70 10.10 55.75
CA ALA A 49 -70.90 10.29 57.19
C ALA A 49 -71.23 11.75 57.55
N GLN A 50 -70.55 12.72 56.91
CA GLN A 50 -70.87 14.14 57.07
C GLN A 50 -72.29 14.44 56.56
N GLU A 51 -72.61 14.01 55.33
CA GLU A 51 -73.95 14.22 54.73
C GLU A 51 -75.08 13.59 55.58
N ALA A 52 -74.80 12.47 56.26
CA ALA A 52 -75.72 11.86 57.20
C ALA A 52 -75.83 12.62 58.55
N GLN A 53 -74.75 13.20 59.06
CA GLN A 53 -74.80 14.08 60.24
C GLN A 53 -75.59 15.34 59.94
N ASP A 54 -75.28 16.03 58.83
CA ASP A 54 -76.02 17.21 58.37
C ASP A 54 -77.52 16.89 58.17
N ALA A 55 -77.87 15.67 57.75
CA ALA A 55 -79.26 15.22 57.64
C ALA A 55 -79.94 15.01 59.01
N GLN A 56 -79.25 14.42 59.98
CA GLN A 56 -79.75 14.23 61.35
C GLN A 56 -79.92 15.57 62.09
N GLU A 57 -79.02 16.54 61.88
CA GLU A 57 -79.16 17.89 62.44
C GLU A 57 -80.38 18.63 61.85
N ARG A 58 -80.62 18.51 60.54
CA ARG A 58 -81.83 19.03 59.89
C ARG A 58 -83.12 18.35 60.37
N GLN A 59 -83.08 17.07 60.72
CA GLN A 59 -84.23 16.38 61.33
C GLN A 59 -84.50 16.90 62.74
N ARG A 60 -83.48 17.02 63.60
CA ARG A 60 -83.63 17.59 64.96
C ARG A 60 -84.14 19.03 64.95
N ALA A 61 -83.66 19.85 64.02
CA ALA A 61 -84.14 21.22 63.86
C ALA A 61 -85.60 21.31 63.40
N ALA A 62 -86.14 20.28 62.75
CA ALA A 62 -87.56 20.17 62.43
C ALA A 62 -88.38 19.70 63.66
N GLU A 63 -87.89 18.69 64.39
CA GLU A 63 -88.53 18.18 65.62
C GLU A 63 -88.62 19.25 66.72
N GLU A 64 -87.60 20.11 66.86
CA GLU A 64 -87.60 21.21 67.85
C GLU A 64 -88.56 22.36 67.48
N ALA A 65 -88.91 22.50 66.20
CA ALA A 65 -89.84 23.53 65.72
C ALA A 65 -91.33 23.17 65.91
N GLU A 66 -91.66 21.91 66.21
CA GLU A 66 -93.05 21.42 66.25
C GLU A 66 -93.69 21.47 67.66
N ARG A 67 -93.00 22.05 68.66
CA ARG A 67 -93.42 22.01 70.08
C ARG A 67 -94.11 23.32 70.54
N PRO A 68 -95.43 23.31 70.85
CA PRO A 68 -96.15 24.52 71.27
C PRO A 68 -95.87 24.92 72.74
N PRO A 69 -95.88 26.23 73.07
CA PRO A 69 -95.77 26.73 74.45
C PRO A 69 -97.13 26.93 75.14
N GLU A 70 -97.14 26.81 76.48
CA GLU A 70 -98.30 27.04 77.36
C GLU A 70 -98.10 28.34 78.21
N ALA A 71 -99.15 28.85 78.88
CA ALA A 71 -99.29 30.27 79.23
C ALA A 71 -99.49 30.59 80.75
N ALA A 72 -99.87 31.85 81.05
CA ALA A 72 -100.31 32.46 82.34
C ALA A 72 -99.23 33.08 83.29
N GLU A 73 -99.46 34.16 84.07
CA GLU A 73 -100.27 35.41 83.93
C GLU A 73 -99.82 36.48 85.03
N PRO A 74 -100.47 37.65 85.33
CA PRO A 74 -99.76 38.89 85.75
C PRO A 74 -100.04 39.48 87.17
N GLU A 75 -99.47 40.67 87.47
CA GLU A 75 -99.66 41.46 88.71
C GLU A 75 -100.41 42.84 88.53
N PRO A 76 -100.94 43.48 89.61
CA PRO A 76 -101.92 44.59 89.51
C PRO A 76 -101.51 46.00 90.06
N GLN A 77 -102.46 46.96 90.03
CA GLN A 77 -102.31 48.42 90.26
C GLN A 77 -102.85 48.94 91.63
N ARG A 78 -102.67 50.24 91.98
CA ARG A 78 -103.23 50.87 93.23
C ARG A 78 -103.56 52.38 93.19
N SER A 79 -104.52 52.79 94.04
CA SER A 79 -104.93 54.17 94.47
C SER A 79 -105.74 54.08 95.80
N GLY A 80 -106.21 55.13 96.50
CA GLY A 80 -105.97 56.59 96.47
C GLY A 80 -106.98 57.45 97.30
N ALA A 81 -106.53 58.57 97.89
CA ALA A 81 -107.31 59.70 98.50
C ALA A 81 -108.12 59.51 99.82
N ALA A 82 -108.33 60.60 100.61
CA ALA A 82 -109.17 60.66 101.84
C ALA A 82 -109.51 62.11 102.34
N PRO A 83 -110.71 62.37 102.97
CA PRO A 83 -111.12 63.68 103.55
C PRO A 83 -111.22 63.73 105.12
N ARG A 84 -111.95 64.70 105.72
CA ARG A 84 -112.03 64.97 107.20
C ARG A 84 -113.34 65.68 107.67
N GLY A 85 -113.64 65.62 108.98
CA GLY A 85 -114.36 66.66 109.80
C GLY A 85 -115.92 66.65 109.86
N ALA A 86 -116.64 67.50 110.63
CA ALA A 86 -116.34 68.27 111.87
C ALA A 86 -117.60 69.03 112.44
N THR A 87 -117.62 69.34 113.76
CA THR A 87 -118.40 70.42 114.49
C THR A 87 -119.97 70.36 114.51
N PRO A 88 -120.73 71.44 114.90
CA PRO A 88 -121.18 71.83 116.27
C PRO A 88 -122.74 72.00 116.41
N VAL A 89 -123.45 72.48 117.47
CA VAL A 89 -123.26 73.08 118.84
C VAL A 89 -124.45 72.61 119.77
N THR A 90 -124.65 72.92 121.07
CA THR A 90 -125.03 74.22 121.72
C THR A 90 -125.00 74.18 123.28
N SER A 91 -124.96 75.35 123.92
CA SER A 91 -125.11 75.58 125.38
C SER A 91 -126.59 75.83 125.76
N ALA A 92 -127.06 75.93 127.02
CA ALA A 92 -126.34 76.23 128.27
C ALA A 92 -126.92 75.53 129.53
N ARG A 93 -127.63 74.40 129.40
CA ARG A 93 -128.15 73.64 130.58
C ARG A 93 -127.18 72.56 131.11
N LEU A 94 -126.19 72.17 130.31
CA LEU A 94 -125.25 71.09 130.61
C LEU A 94 -124.24 71.40 131.73
N ARG A 95 -124.01 72.67 132.11
CA ARG A 95 -122.79 73.09 132.82
C ARG A 95 -122.58 72.53 134.25
N ALA A 96 -123.62 71.93 134.85
CA ALA A 96 -123.51 71.20 136.12
C ALA A 96 -123.27 69.69 135.90
N ASP A 97 -123.98 69.11 134.93
CA ASP A 97 -123.87 67.71 134.54
C ASP A 97 -122.50 67.43 133.89
N GLU A 98 -122.05 68.34 133.02
CA GLU A 98 -120.73 68.36 132.37
C GLU A 98 -119.56 68.39 133.38
N LEU A 99 -119.76 68.88 134.61
CA LEU A 99 -118.73 68.81 135.65
C LEU A 99 -118.65 67.41 136.27
N LEU A 100 -119.78 66.71 136.44
CA LEU A 100 -119.82 65.32 136.88
C LEU A 100 -119.35 64.37 135.77
N THR A 101 -119.81 64.55 134.53
CA THR A 101 -119.33 63.80 133.37
C THR A 101 -117.85 64.04 133.12
N ARG A 102 -117.34 65.28 133.26
CA ARG A 102 -115.90 65.55 133.12
C ARG A 102 -115.09 64.92 134.25
N PHE A 103 -115.60 64.84 135.49
CA PHE A 103 -114.93 64.09 136.56
C PHE A 103 -114.94 62.58 136.30
N ALA A 104 -116.04 62.02 135.79
CA ALA A 104 -116.14 60.62 135.40
C ALA A 104 -115.20 60.29 134.23
N VAL A 105 -115.20 61.09 133.15
CA VAL A 105 -114.30 60.93 132.01
C VAL A 105 -112.84 61.19 132.39
N GLN A 106 -112.54 62.12 133.31
CA GLN A 106 -111.18 62.24 133.85
C GLN A 106 -110.79 61.04 134.72
N ALA A 107 -111.73 60.43 135.46
CA ALA A 107 -111.48 59.19 136.20
C ALA A 107 -111.29 57.99 135.27
N GLU A 108 -112.05 57.87 134.18
CA GLU A 108 -111.85 56.86 133.13
C GLU A 108 -110.58 57.11 132.31
N GLN A 109 -110.18 58.37 132.07
CA GLN A 109 -108.88 58.69 131.46
C GLN A 109 -107.71 58.45 132.41
N LEU A 110 -107.87 58.67 133.72
CA LEU A 110 -106.87 58.27 134.71
C LEU A 110 -106.81 56.74 134.84
N ALA A 111 -107.95 56.06 134.87
CA ALA A 111 -108.01 54.60 134.89
C ALA A 111 -107.45 54.02 133.58
N GLY A 112 -107.70 54.64 132.43
CA GLY A 112 -107.18 54.25 131.12
C GLY A 112 -105.67 54.51 130.99
N THR A 113 -105.14 55.62 131.52
CA THR A 113 -103.69 55.85 131.57
C THR A 113 -103.01 55.01 132.64
N LEU A 114 -103.65 54.70 133.77
CA LEU A 114 -103.15 53.73 134.75
C LEU A 114 -103.19 52.30 134.21
N THR A 115 -104.23 51.91 133.47
CA THR A 115 -104.29 50.60 132.78
C THR A 115 -103.23 50.54 131.68
N ALA A 116 -103.14 51.52 130.79
CA ALA A 116 -102.11 51.53 129.73
C ALA A 116 -100.69 51.63 130.30
N ALA A 117 -100.48 52.33 131.42
CA ALA A 117 -99.22 52.31 132.16
C ALA A 117 -98.98 50.95 132.83
N THR A 118 -100.02 50.29 133.36
CA THR A 118 -99.91 48.95 133.95
C THR A 118 -99.66 47.88 132.88
N GLU A 119 -100.23 48.01 131.69
CA GLU A 119 -99.94 47.18 130.51
C GLU A 119 -98.53 47.44 129.99
N ALA A 120 -98.08 48.69 129.92
CA ALA A 120 -96.69 49.03 129.56
C ALA A 120 -95.70 48.51 130.61
N PHE A 121 -95.98 48.67 131.90
CA PHE A 121 -95.19 48.13 132.99
C PHE A 121 -95.21 46.60 133.00
N SER A 122 -96.35 45.94 132.81
CA SER A 122 -96.41 44.48 132.69
C SER A 122 -95.70 43.99 131.43
N THR A 123 -95.73 44.72 130.33
CA THR A 123 -94.96 44.41 129.11
C THR A 123 -93.44 44.57 129.35
N MET A 124 -93.03 45.41 130.31
CA MET A 124 -91.66 45.60 130.78
C MET A 124 -91.21 44.65 131.90
N THR A 125 -92.13 44.14 132.72
CA THR A 125 -91.84 43.25 133.87
C THR A 125 -92.29 41.81 133.65
N ASP A 126 -92.95 41.50 132.54
CA ASP A 126 -93.18 40.15 132.05
C ASP A 126 -91.86 39.55 131.53
N PRO A 127 -91.29 38.54 132.20
CA PRO A 127 -90.10 37.87 131.73
C PRO A 127 -90.35 37.10 130.42
N ALA A 128 -91.58 36.68 130.11
CA ALA A 128 -91.88 35.89 128.91
C ALA A 128 -91.79 36.74 127.64
N ASN A 129 -92.29 37.98 127.64
CA ASN A 129 -92.09 38.93 126.56
C ASN A 129 -90.60 39.32 126.40
N ALA A 130 -89.88 39.53 127.51
CA ALA A 130 -88.44 39.80 127.45
C ALA A 130 -87.66 38.60 126.88
N GLU A 131 -87.99 37.37 127.29
CA GLU A 131 -87.43 36.12 126.77
C GLU A 131 -87.77 35.92 125.29
N ALA A 132 -89.03 36.18 124.88
CA ALA A 132 -89.44 36.11 123.48
C ALA A 132 -88.72 37.12 122.58
N GLN A 133 -88.46 38.35 123.07
CA GLN A 133 -87.66 39.34 122.34
C GLN A 133 -86.18 38.95 122.29
N VAL A 134 -85.63 38.39 123.38
CA VAL A 134 -84.26 37.87 123.41
C VAL A 134 -84.09 36.67 122.47
N GLU A 135 -85.07 35.76 122.39
CA GLU A 135 -85.03 34.64 121.44
C GLU A 135 -85.31 35.07 120.00
N ALA A 136 -86.19 36.04 119.76
CA ALA A 136 -86.32 36.65 118.44
C ALA A 136 -85.00 37.28 117.98
N ALA A 137 -84.28 37.96 118.89
CA ALA A 137 -82.95 38.51 118.63
C ALA A 137 -81.88 37.41 118.45
N ARG A 138 -81.91 36.33 119.23
CA ARG A 138 -81.01 35.16 119.07
C ARG A 138 -81.23 34.46 117.72
N VAL A 139 -82.47 34.24 117.32
CA VAL A 139 -82.83 33.64 116.01
C VAL A 139 -82.46 34.58 114.87
N ALA A 140 -82.66 35.89 115.01
CA ALA A 140 -82.23 36.87 114.01
C ALA A 140 -80.69 36.92 113.88
N ALA A 141 -79.97 36.92 115.01
CA ALA A 141 -78.50 36.87 115.01
C ALA A 141 -77.97 35.54 114.44
N ALA A 142 -78.60 34.41 114.77
CA ALA A 142 -78.24 33.10 114.22
C ALA A 142 -78.47 33.03 112.70
N ARG A 143 -79.54 33.67 112.19
CA ARG A 143 -79.76 33.84 110.73
C ARG A 143 -78.69 34.72 110.10
N GLN A 144 -78.39 35.89 110.67
CA GLN A 144 -77.33 36.76 110.16
C GLN A 144 -75.94 36.09 110.18
N ILE A 145 -75.63 35.29 111.19
CA ILE A 145 -74.40 34.49 111.26
C ILE A 145 -74.41 33.41 110.15
N ALA A 146 -75.52 32.69 109.96
CA ALA A 146 -75.64 31.68 108.91
C ALA A 146 -75.58 32.28 107.48
N GLU A 147 -76.19 33.45 107.28
CA GLU A 147 -76.13 34.23 106.03
C GLU A 147 -74.70 34.73 105.75
N ALA A 148 -74.01 35.27 106.78
CA ALA A 148 -72.63 35.69 106.67
C ALA A 148 -71.67 34.50 106.41
N ASP A 149 -71.90 33.35 107.03
CA ASP A 149 -71.11 32.14 106.80
C ASP A 149 -71.40 31.50 105.43
N ALA A 150 -72.65 31.55 104.95
CA ALA A 150 -73.01 31.15 103.59
C ALA A 150 -72.31 32.05 102.55
N ALA A 151 -72.39 33.37 102.71
CA ALA A 151 -71.69 34.34 101.85
C ALA A 151 -70.16 34.19 101.92
N ARG A 152 -69.60 33.89 103.10
CA ARG A 152 -68.17 33.59 103.28
C ARG A 152 -67.75 32.32 102.54
N LEU A 153 -68.56 31.26 102.62
CA LEU A 153 -68.32 29.99 101.93
C LEU A 153 -68.48 30.13 100.42
N GLU A 154 -69.47 30.89 99.94
CA GLU A 154 -69.66 31.21 98.53
C GLU A 154 -68.48 32.03 97.99
N ALA A 155 -68.06 33.09 98.68
CA ALA A 155 -66.90 33.89 98.31
C ALA A 155 -65.60 33.06 98.29
N GLU A 156 -65.44 32.11 99.22
CA GLU A 156 -64.31 31.17 99.16
C GLU A 156 -64.43 30.18 97.99
N ASN A 157 -65.61 29.64 97.70
CA ASN A 157 -65.82 28.74 96.57
C ASN A 157 -65.57 29.45 95.23
N LEU A 158 -66.03 30.70 95.08
CA LEU A 158 -65.73 31.57 93.94
C LEU A 158 -64.22 31.86 93.83
N ARG A 159 -63.54 32.13 94.95
CA ARG A 159 -62.07 32.29 94.98
C ARG A 159 -61.35 31.03 94.51
N ARG A 160 -61.76 29.85 95.01
CA ARG A 160 -61.20 28.54 94.62
C ARG A 160 -61.46 28.23 93.14
N ALA A 161 -62.66 28.51 92.63
CA ALA A 161 -63.01 28.32 91.23
C ALA A 161 -62.20 29.24 90.30
N ALA A 162 -62.09 30.53 90.64
CA ALA A 162 -61.27 31.49 89.89
C ALA A 162 -59.78 31.13 89.94
N GLU A 163 -59.29 30.57 91.04
CA GLU A 163 -57.90 30.08 91.12
C GLU A 163 -57.68 28.80 90.31
N ALA A 164 -58.61 27.86 90.32
CA ALA A 164 -58.58 26.68 89.45
C ALA A 164 -58.61 27.08 87.96
N GLN A 165 -59.43 28.08 87.60
CA GLN A 165 -59.48 28.63 86.24
C GLN A 165 -58.16 29.31 85.84
N ARG A 166 -57.54 30.10 86.73
CA ARG A 166 -56.19 30.67 86.49
C ARG A 166 -55.14 29.58 86.27
N ARG A 167 -55.07 28.58 87.16
CA ARG A 167 -54.14 27.44 87.04
C ARG A 167 -54.37 26.65 85.75
N ALA A 168 -55.63 26.46 85.32
CA ALA A 168 -55.96 25.82 84.06
C ALA A 168 -55.51 26.65 82.84
N ALA A 169 -55.74 27.97 82.85
CA ALA A 169 -55.28 28.87 81.80
C ALA A 169 -53.74 28.97 81.74
N GLU A 170 -53.05 28.99 82.88
CA GLU A 170 -51.58 28.95 82.97
C GLU A 170 -51.00 27.64 82.45
N ASN A 171 -51.62 26.50 82.77
CA ASN A 171 -51.23 25.20 82.23
C ASN A 171 -51.49 25.11 80.71
N ALA A 172 -52.62 25.63 80.23
CA ALA A 172 -52.92 25.68 78.79
C ALA A 172 -51.94 26.60 78.03
N ARG A 173 -51.60 27.76 78.60
CA ARG A 173 -50.59 28.68 78.05
C ARG A 173 -49.22 28.01 77.98
N ARG A 174 -48.80 27.33 79.06
CA ARG A 174 -47.53 26.58 79.08
C ARG A 174 -47.49 25.45 78.05
N GLY A 175 -48.57 24.68 77.91
CA GLY A 175 -48.68 23.66 76.86
C GLY A 175 -48.61 24.23 75.44
N ALA A 176 -49.16 25.43 75.22
CA ALA A 176 -49.02 26.14 73.95
C ALA A 176 -47.60 26.70 73.72
N GLU A 177 -46.95 27.23 74.77
CA GLU A 177 -45.54 27.65 74.75
C GLU A 177 -44.60 26.47 74.44
N GLU A 178 -44.80 25.33 75.07
CA GLU A 178 -44.06 24.07 74.86
C GLU A 178 -44.30 23.52 73.44
N ALA A 179 -45.55 23.50 72.96
CA ALA A 179 -45.88 23.07 71.60
C ALA A 179 -45.29 24.01 70.52
N ALA A 180 -45.30 25.32 70.75
CA ALA A 180 -44.67 26.30 69.87
C ALA A 180 -43.14 26.13 69.84
N ALA A 181 -42.49 25.98 71.01
CA ALA A 181 -41.05 25.73 71.11
C ALA A 181 -40.64 24.42 70.40
N SER A 182 -41.44 23.35 70.58
CA SER A 182 -41.25 22.07 69.87
C SER A 182 -41.39 22.23 68.35
N SER A 183 -42.38 23.01 67.90
CA SER A 183 -42.62 23.28 66.47
C SER A 183 -41.47 24.09 65.84
N ILE A 184 -40.94 25.08 66.55
CA ILE A 184 -39.77 25.87 66.12
C ILE A 184 -38.51 24.99 66.09
N ALA A 185 -38.30 24.13 67.08
CA ALA A 185 -37.17 23.19 67.11
C ALA A 185 -37.23 22.18 65.95
N ALA A 186 -38.42 21.67 65.62
CA ALA A 186 -38.66 20.79 64.49
C ALA A 186 -38.44 21.50 63.14
N ALA A 187 -38.98 22.71 62.97
CA ALA A 187 -38.78 23.52 61.76
C ALA A 187 -37.28 23.81 61.52
N GLY A 188 -36.58 24.34 62.53
CA GLY A 188 -35.13 24.59 62.43
C GLY A 188 -34.30 23.32 62.23
N SER A 189 -34.81 22.15 62.62
CA SER A 189 -34.15 20.87 62.29
C SER A 189 -34.39 20.45 60.85
N ALA A 190 -35.58 20.69 60.29
CA ALA A 190 -35.87 20.45 58.89
C ALA A 190 -35.08 21.40 57.97
N GLU A 191 -34.92 22.67 58.36
CA GLU A 191 -34.06 23.66 57.68
C GLU A 191 -32.60 23.16 57.62
N ARG A 192 -31.99 22.81 58.75
CA ARG A 192 -30.62 22.26 58.78
C ARG A 192 -30.46 20.98 57.96
N MET A 193 -31.49 20.13 57.89
CA MET A 193 -31.50 18.94 57.04
C MET A 193 -31.59 19.30 55.54
N ALA A 194 -32.37 20.32 55.19
CA ALA A 194 -32.46 20.82 53.81
C ALA A 194 -31.14 21.46 53.36
N ASP A 195 -30.54 22.32 54.19
CA ASP A 195 -29.24 22.95 53.92
C ASP A 195 -28.14 21.88 53.72
N SER A 196 -28.10 20.88 54.60
CA SER A 196 -27.15 19.76 54.50
C SER A 196 -27.37 18.92 53.23
N ALA A 197 -28.61 18.71 52.81
CA ALA A 197 -28.95 17.99 51.58
C ALA A 197 -28.63 18.80 50.32
N ILE A 198 -28.80 20.13 50.36
CA ILE A 198 -28.39 21.05 49.29
C ILE A 198 -26.87 21.04 49.14
N ALA A 199 -26.13 21.25 50.22
CA ALA A 199 -24.67 21.22 50.21
C ALA A 199 -24.09 19.88 49.72
N ALA A 200 -24.68 18.75 50.15
CA ALA A 200 -24.28 17.42 49.66
C ALA A 200 -24.56 17.23 48.16
N ARG A 201 -25.70 17.75 47.66
CA ARG A 201 -26.03 17.74 46.24
C ARG A 201 -25.10 18.64 45.42
N GLU A 202 -24.72 19.80 45.93
CA GLU A 202 -23.80 20.73 45.26
C GLU A 202 -22.38 20.16 45.20
N ALA A 203 -21.90 19.53 46.26
CA ALA A 203 -20.65 18.77 46.27
C ALA A 203 -20.67 17.65 45.21
N ALA A 204 -21.70 16.81 45.18
CA ALA A 204 -21.83 15.73 44.21
C ALA A 204 -21.94 16.22 42.74
N LEU A 205 -22.51 17.41 42.51
CA LEU A 205 -22.52 18.05 41.19
C LEU A 205 -21.13 18.57 40.81
N ALA A 206 -20.39 19.19 41.73
CA ALA A 206 -19.02 19.63 41.50
C ALA A 206 -18.06 18.45 41.24
N GLU A 207 -18.20 17.35 41.98
CA GLU A 207 -17.46 16.09 41.75
C GLU A 207 -17.76 15.51 40.35
N ARG A 208 -19.04 15.45 39.97
CA ARG A 208 -19.46 15.01 38.63
C ARG A 208 -18.85 15.88 37.53
N ASP A 209 -18.86 17.19 37.69
CA ASP A 209 -18.41 18.12 36.66
C ASP A 209 -16.88 18.18 36.57
N ALA A 210 -16.17 17.99 37.69
CA ALA A 210 -14.73 17.74 37.69
C ALA A 210 -14.37 16.41 37.01
N ALA A 211 -15.07 15.31 37.34
CA ALA A 211 -14.87 14.01 36.69
C ALA A 211 -15.20 14.03 35.19
N ARG A 212 -16.18 14.86 34.77
CA ARG A 212 -16.46 15.10 33.36
C ARG A 212 -15.32 15.85 32.67
N ALA A 213 -14.81 16.93 33.27
CA ALA A 213 -13.68 17.69 32.72
C ALA A 213 -12.40 16.83 32.63
N GLU A 214 -12.20 15.90 33.58
CA GLU A 214 -11.13 14.90 33.54
C GLU A 214 -11.27 13.98 32.32
N VAL A 215 -12.46 13.42 32.07
CA VAL A 215 -12.74 12.57 30.90
C VAL A 215 -12.61 13.34 29.59
N GLU A 216 -13.09 14.59 29.52
CA GLU A 216 -12.94 15.44 28.34
C GLU A 216 -11.47 15.78 28.05
N ARG A 217 -10.64 15.99 29.09
CA ARG A 217 -9.20 16.19 28.93
C ARG A 217 -8.48 14.91 28.48
N LEU A 218 -8.75 13.77 29.11
CA LEU A 218 -8.17 12.47 28.75
C LEU A 218 -8.57 12.05 27.32
N GLY A 219 -9.78 12.41 26.87
CA GLY A 219 -10.20 12.26 25.47
C GLY A 219 -9.35 13.10 24.51
N ALA A 220 -9.15 14.38 24.82
CA ALA A 220 -8.28 15.26 24.02
C ALA A 220 -6.80 14.80 24.01
N GLU A 221 -6.28 14.30 25.13
CA GLU A 221 -4.95 13.70 25.23
C GLU A 221 -4.83 12.42 24.38
N HIS A 222 -5.84 11.55 24.40
CA HIS A 222 -5.92 10.36 23.56
C HIS A 222 -5.96 10.71 22.07
N ASP A 223 -6.82 11.64 21.66
CA ASP A 223 -7.00 12.00 20.25
C ASP A 223 -5.76 12.70 19.68
N ALA A 224 -5.07 13.51 20.50
CA ALA A 224 -3.76 14.06 20.16
C ALA A 224 -2.69 12.95 20.00
N ALA A 225 -2.68 11.93 20.86
CA ALA A 225 -1.77 10.79 20.75
C ALA A 225 -2.06 9.91 19.51
N VAL A 226 -3.33 9.74 19.14
CA VAL A 226 -3.74 9.07 17.89
C VAL A 226 -3.28 9.86 16.67
N ALA A 227 -3.51 11.18 16.64
CA ALA A 227 -3.05 12.04 15.54
C ALA A 227 -1.52 12.03 15.40
N ALA A 228 -0.77 12.06 16.51
CA ALA A 228 0.69 11.95 16.51
C ALA A 228 1.19 10.59 16.01
N ARG A 229 0.53 9.49 16.41
CA ARG A 229 0.82 8.14 15.88
C ARG A 229 0.62 8.07 14.38
N ASP A 230 -0.50 8.60 13.88
CA ASP A 230 -0.87 8.48 12.48
C ASP A 230 0.00 9.36 11.57
N ALA A 231 0.44 10.53 12.06
CA ALA A 231 1.49 11.32 11.44
C ALA A 231 2.82 10.54 11.34
N ALA A 232 3.28 9.93 12.45
CA ALA A 232 4.52 9.14 12.45
C ALA A 232 4.47 7.90 11.54
N VAL A 233 3.29 7.29 11.38
CA VAL A 233 3.06 6.22 10.39
C VAL A 233 3.16 6.75 8.97
N ALA A 234 2.55 7.90 8.66
CA ALA A 234 2.65 8.52 7.34
C ALA A 234 4.09 8.94 6.98
N GLU A 235 4.85 9.48 7.94
CA GLU A 235 6.29 9.79 7.78
C GLU A 235 7.12 8.54 7.50
N ARG A 236 6.91 7.46 8.27
CA ARG A 236 7.56 6.16 8.06
C ARG A 236 7.28 5.63 6.66
N ASP A 237 6.03 5.65 6.22
CA ASP A 237 5.62 5.06 4.95
C ASP A 237 6.09 5.89 3.74
N ALA A 238 6.16 7.22 3.88
CA ALA A 238 6.82 8.10 2.92
C ALA A 238 8.33 7.82 2.83
N ALA A 239 9.01 7.61 3.97
CA ALA A 239 10.43 7.29 4.02
C ALA A 239 10.75 5.88 3.45
N LEU A 240 9.89 4.89 3.69
CA LEU A 240 9.98 3.56 3.07
C LEU A 240 9.81 3.65 1.55
N ALA A 241 8.78 4.37 1.08
CA ALA A 241 8.57 4.59 -0.35
C ALA A 241 9.76 5.32 -1.01
N GLU A 242 10.46 6.21 -0.30
CA GLU A 242 11.70 6.80 -0.80
C GLU A 242 12.88 5.84 -0.81
N ALA A 243 13.05 5.04 0.25
CA ALA A 243 14.07 4.00 0.30
C ALA A 243 13.92 3.02 -0.87
N GLU A 244 12.69 2.58 -1.17
CA GLU A 244 12.39 1.76 -2.35
C GLU A 244 12.75 2.46 -3.67
N ARG A 245 12.35 3.72 -3.88
CA ARG A 245 12.74 4.49 -5.08
C ARG A 245 14.26 4.56 -5.22
N ARG A 246 14.98 4.78 -4.13
CA ARG A 246 16.45 4.87 -4.10
C ARG A 246 17.13 3.54 -4.39
N VAL A 247 16.58 2.42 -3.90
CA VAL A 247 17.06 1.05 -4.17
C VAL A 247 16.84 0.70 -5.63
N ARG A 248 15.61 0.80 -6.16
CA ARG A 248 15.31 0.48 -7.57
C ARG A 248 16.17 1.29 -8.54
N ALA A 249 16.30 2.59 -8.31
CA ALA A 249 17.16 3.44 -9.13
C ALA A 249 18.67 3.11 -8.98
N ALA A 250 19.11 2.53 -7.85
CA ALA A 250 20.47 2.04 -7.68
C ALA A 250 20.71 0.69 -8.39
N GLU A 251 19.71 -0.19 -8.40
CA GLU A 251 19.69 -1.45 -9.15
C GLU A 251 19.71 -1.20 -10.66
N GLU A 252 18.86 -0.29 -11.16
CA GLU A 252 18.86 0.18 -12.56
C GLU A 252 20.24 0.72 -12.96
N ARG A 253 20.84 1.60 -12.13
CA ARG A 253 22.21 2.10 -12.35
C ARG A 253 23.29 1.03 -12.21
N ALA A 254 23.04 -0.09 -11.52
CA ALA A 254 23.97 -1.21 -11.45
C ALA A 254 23.88 -2.09 -12.70
N ALA A 255 22.66 -2.45 -13.12
CA ALA A 255 22.39 -3.19 -14.34
C ALA A 255 22.95 -2.47 -15.58
N ALA A 256 22.65 -1.18 -15.75
CA ALA A 256 23.16 -0.39 -16.88
C ALA A 256 24.69 -0.39 -16.97
N ARG A 257 25.40 -0.23 -15.83
CA ARG A 257 26.88 -0.29 -15.80
C ARG A 257 27.43 -1.68 -16.09
N LEU A 258 26.75 -2.74 -15.65
CA LEU A 258 27.15 -4.12 -15.98
C LEU A 258 26.96 -4.42 -17.47
N ASP A 259 25.89 -3.92 -18.09
CA ASP A 259 25.65 -4.10 -19.53
C ASP A 259 26.56 -3.22 -20.39
N GLU A 260 26.89 -1.99 -19.96
CA GLU A 260 27.96 -1.18 -20.56
C GLU A 260 29.31 -1.92 -20.50
N GLN A 261 29.67 -2.50 -19.34
CA GLN A 261 30.90 -3.27 -19.17
C GLN A 261 30.93 -4.54 -20.03
N ARG A 262 29.80 -5.25 -20.16
CA ARG A 262 29.64 -6.39 -21.09
C ARG A 262 29.88 -5.95 -22.53
N GLN A 263 29.19 -4.92 -23.00
CA GLN A 263 29.33 -4.40 -24.37
C GLN A 263 30.74 -3.85 -24.64
N GLN A 264 31.44 -3.30 -23.63
CA GLN A 264 32.84 -2.90 -23.75
C GLN A 264 33.75 -4.13 -23.89
N ALA A 265 33.61 -5.12 -23.00
CA ALA A 265 34.40 -6.35 -23.04
C ALA A 265 34.17 -7.15 -24.34
N GLU A 266 32.94 -7.23 -24.84
CA GLU A 266 32.58 -7.86 -26.11
C GLU A 266 33.24 -7.16 -27.30
N ARG A 267 33.24 -5.82 -27.33
CA ARG A 267 33.95 -5.04 -28.36
C ARG A 267 35.46 -5.26 -28.30
N THR A 268 36.08 -5.13 -27.12
CA THR A 268 37.52 -5.37 -26.96
C THR A 268 37.91 -6.81 -27.33
N LEU A 269 37.04 -7.80 -27.05
CA LEU A 269 37.23 -9.19 -27.46
C LEU A 269 37.05 -9.40 -28.97
N ALA A 270 36.11 -8.71 -29.61
CA ALA A 270 35.96 -8.71 -31.07
C ALA A 270 37.19 -8.12 -31.75
N GLU A 271 37.62 -6.91 -31.35
CA GLU A 271 38.85 -6.29 -31.85
C GLU A 271 40.09 -7.17 -31.63
N ALA A 272 40.21 -7.83 -30.47
CA ALA A 272 41.32 -8.74 -30.19
C ALA A 272 41.31 -9.97 -31.10
N ARG A 273 40.12 -10.51 -31.42
CA ARG A 273 39.96 -11.60 -32.40
C ARG A 273 40.28 -11.14 -33.82
N GLU A 274 39.86 -9.95 -34.21
CA GLU A 274 40.15 -9.37 -35.53
C GLU A 274 41.65 -9.08 -35.70
N ARG A 275 42.30 -8.49 -34.70
CA ARG A 275 43.77 -8.32 -34.66
C ARG A 275 44.49 -9.66 -34.77
N ALA A 276 44.12 -10.64 -33.95
CA ALA A 276 44.72 -11.98 -33.99
C ALA A 276 44.49 -12.71 -35.34
N ALA A 277 43.33 -12.53 -35.96
CA ALA A 277 43.06 -13.08 -37.29
C ALA A 277 43.94 -12.42 -38.37
N ALA A 278 44.05 -11.09 -38.37
CA ALA A 278 44.91 -10.36 -39.28
C ALA A 278 46.40 -10.67 -39.09
N GLU A 279 46.85 -10.88 -37.84
CA GLU A 279 48.20 -11.34 -37.53
C GLU A 279 48.45 -12.76 -38.05
N LEU A 280 47.51 -13.70 -37.85
CA LEU A 280 47.59 -15.06 -38.36
C LEU A 280 47.61 -15.10 -39.89
N ASP A 281 46.78 -14.31 -40.56
CA ASP A 281 46.76 -14.23 -42.02
C ASP A 281 48.00 -13.50 -42.58
N GLY A 282 48.56 -12.53 -41.86
CA GLY A 282 49.86 -11.94 -42.17
C GLY A 282 51.02 -12.94 -42.01
N VAL A 283 50.98 -13.81 -41.00
CA VAL A 283 51.95 -14.92 -40.83
C VAL A 283 51.79 -15.97 -41.94
N ARG A 284 50.55 -16.37 -42.25
CA ARG A 284 50.25 -17.29 -43.37
C ARG A 284 50.69 -16.72 -44.71
N GLY A 285 50.48 -15.43 -44.94
CA GLY A 285 50.92 -14.72 -46.13
C GLY A 285 52.44 -14.79 -46.31
N ARG A 286 53.20 -14.40 -45.28
CA ARG A 286 54.68 -14.49 -45.30
C ARG A 286 55.18 -15.93 -45.47
N LEU A 287 54.59 -16.90 -44.79
CA LEU A 287 54.98 -18.31 -44.94
C LEU A 287 54.68 -18.84 -46.35
N ALA A 288 53.55 -18.46 -46.95
CA ALA A 288 53.22 -18.84 -48.33
C ALA A 288 54.10 -18.13 -49.36
N GLU A 289 54.54 -16.90 -49.08
CA GLU A 289 55.53 -16.17 -49.88
C GLU A 289 56.90 -16.85 -49.81
N GLU A 290 57.42 -17.10 -48.61
CA GLU A 290 58.67 -17.84 -48.38
C GLU A 290 58.64 -19.25 -49.01
N THR A 291 57.50 -19.96 -48.94
CA THR A 291 57.34 -21.25 -49.65
C THR A 291 57.44 -21.07 -51.16
N ARG A 292 56.78 -20.07 -51.76
CA ARG A 292 56.87 -19.79 -53.21
C ARG A 292 58.27 -19.38 -53.63
N GLU A 293 58.98 -18.62 -52.80
CA GLU A 293 60.38 -18.24 -53.03
C GLU A 293 61.29 -19.46 -53.01
N ARG A 294 61.22 -20.30 -51.97
CA ARG A 294 61.97 -21.56 -51.87
C ARG A 294 61.67 -22.51 -53.03
N GLU A 295 60.40 -22.66 -53.42
CA GLU A 295 60.04 -23.43 -54.62
C GLU A 295 60.57 -22.78 -55.92
N ALA A 296 60.59 -21.45 -56.01
CA ALA A 296 61.15 -20.73 -57.16
C ALA A 296 62.69 -20.79 -57.19
N GLU A 297 63.35 -21.02 -56.05
CA GLU A 297 64.77 -21.36 -55.94
C GLU A 297 65.03 -22.81 -56.33
N SER A 298 64.26 -23.78 -55.82
CA SER A 298 64.31 -25.18 -56.26
C SER A 298 64.15 -25.27 -57.79
N ARG A 299 63.09 -24.68 -58.33
CA ARG A 299 62.85 -24.63 -59.79
C ARG A 299 63.91 -23.82 -60.56
N ARG A 300 64.69 -22.95 -59.91
CA ARG A 300 65.87 -22.29 -60.53
C ARG A 300 67.09 -23.22 -60.53
N ALA A 301 67.32 -23.95 -59.43
CA ALA A 301 68.37 -24.96 -59.31
C ALA A 301 68.14 -26.12 -60.29
N GLU A 302 66.97 -26.75 -60.29
CA GLU A 302 66.56 -27.81 -61.22
C GLU A 302 66.78 -27.42 -62.69
N ARG A 303 66.47 -26.17 -63.06
CA ARG A 303 66.71 -25.65 -64.42
C ARG A 303 68.18 -25.37 -64.70
N ALA A 304 68.97 -24.99 -63.70
CA ALA A 304 70.42 -24.79 -63.86
C ALA A 304 71.15 -26.13 -63.96
N GLU A 305 70.74 -27.13 -63.17
CA GLU A 305 71.19 -28.52 -63.24
C GLU A 305 70.89 -29.11 -64.62
N PHE A 306 69.62 -29.11 -65.05
CA PHE A 306 69.24 -29.59 -66.39
C PHE A 306 69.90 -28.80 -67.54
N ALA A 307 70.16 -27.50 -67.37
CA ALA A 307 70.94 -26.72 -68.33
C ALA A 307 72.42 -27.12 -68.37
N THR A 308 72.98 -27.54 -67.22
CA THR A 308 74.35 -28.04 -67.09
C THR A 308 74.46 -29.44 -67.68
N GLU A 309 73.60 -30.38 -67.32
CA GLU A 309 73.49 -31.71 -67.93
C GLU A 309 73.37 -31.60 -69.46
N ARG A 310 72.53 -30.68 -69.96
CA ARG A 310 72.36 -30.46 -71.39
C ARG A 310 73.56 -29.78 -72.05
N ALA A 311 74.32 -28.97 -71.31
CA ALA A 311 75.58 -28.41 -71.81
C ALA A 311 76.67 -29.49 -71.88
N GLU A 312 76.77 -30.34 -70.86
CA GLU A 312 77.68 -31.50 -70.81
C GLU A 312 77.36 -32.53 -71.89
N ALA A 313 76.08 -32.86 -72.09
CA ALA A 313 75.64 -33.72 -73.18
C ALA A 313 76.04 -33.13 -74.55
N ARG A 314 75.85 -31.82 -74.76
CA ARG A 314 76.28 -31.14 -76.00
C ARG A 314 77.79 -31.10 -76.18
N THR A 315 78.59 -30.93 -75.12
CA THR A 315 80.05 -30.99 -75.24
C THR A 315 80.55 -32.41 -75.47
N ALA A 316 79.89 -33.42 -74.92
CA ALA A 316 80.15 -34.83 -75.22
C ALA A 316 79.76 -35.20 -76.66
N GLU A 317 78.59 -34.76 -77.15
CA GLU A 317 78.18 -34.89 -78.56
C GLU A 317 79.18 -34.20 -79.50
N ALA A 318 79.57 -32.96 -79.21
CA ALA A 318 80.54 -32.22 -80.01
C ALA A 318 81.96 -32.83 -79.97
N ALA A 319 82.38 -33.40 -78.84
CA ALA A 319 83.63 -34.15 -78.74
C ALA A 319 83.58 -35.45 -79.55
N ALA A 320 82.49 -36.23 -79.44
CA ALA A 320 82.30 -37.45 -80.22
C ALA A 320 82.24 -37.16 -81.74
N GLU A 321 81.62 -36.06 -82.15
CA GLU A 321 81.57 -35.63 -83.55
C GLU A 321 82.92 -35.12 -84.04
N ARG A 322 83.66 -34.34 -83.24
CA ARG A 322 85.06 -33.98 -83.53
C ARG A 322 85.92 -35.23 -83.71
N ASP A 323 85.74 -36.24 -82.87
CA ASP A 323 86.55 -37.46 -82.89
C ASP A 323 86.19 -38.35 -84.09
N ARG A 324 84.91 -38.41 -84.48
CA ARG A 324 84.47 -38.97 -85.77
C ARG A 324 85.10 -38.25 -86.95
N LEU A 325 84.97 -36.93 -87.02
CA LEU A 325 85.53 -36.10 -88.10
C LEU A 325 87.06 -36.20 -88.18
N THR A 326 87.72 -36.41 -87.04
CA THR A 326 89.18 -36.63 -86.96
C THR A 326 89.54 -38.03 -87.50
N ALA A 327 88.78 -39.07 -87.13
CA ALA A 327 88.95 -40.42 -87.67
C ALA A 327 88.61 -40.50 -89.18
N GLU A 328 87.63 -39.73 -89.65
CA GLU A 328 87.28 -39.61 -91.05
C GLU A 328 88.36 -38.85 -91.84
N ASN A 329 88.86 -37.72 -91.33
CA ASN A 329 90.01 -37.03 -91.92
C ASN A 329 91.25 -37.93 -91.97
N ALA A 330 91.51 -38.75 -90.95
CA ALA A 330 92.60 -39.72 -90.97
C ALA A 330 92.40 -40.83 -92.03
N ARG A 331 91.17 -41.32 -92.24
CA ARG A 331 90.82 -42.27 -93.31
C ARG A 331 90.99 -41.64 -94.69
N LEU A 332 90.44 -40.45 -94.90
CA LEU A 332 90.51 -39.69 -96.15
C LEU A 332 91.95 -39.30 -96.48
N ALA A 333 92.77 -38.91 -95.49
CA ALA A 333 94.20 -38.64 -95.69
C ALA A 333 94.96 -39.91 -96.10
N ALA A 334 94.68 -41.05 -95.47
CA ALA A 334 95.27 -42.34 -95.85
C ALA A 334 94.80 -42.80 -97.24
N GLU A 335 93.58 -42.46 -97.67
CA GLU A 335 93.04 -42.76 -99.00
C GLU A 335 93.61 -41.83 -100.08
N LEU A 336 93.77 -40.55 -99.78
CA LEU A 336 94.48 -39.57 -100.61
C LEU A 336 95.96 -39.96 -100.77
N GLN A 337 96.56 -40.57 -99.73
CA GLN A 337 97.91 -41.10 -99.80
C GLN A 337 97.98 -42.35 -100.71
N ARG A 338 97.11 -43.35 -100.51
CA ARG A 338 97.04 -44.54 -101.40
C ARG A 338 96.80 -44.18 -102.86
N THR A 339 95.96 -43.19 -103.13
CA THR A 339 95.69 -42.73 -104.51
C THR A 339 96.83 -41.92 -105.12
N ARG A 340 97.64 -41.22 -104.31
CA ARG A 340 98.92 -40.64 -104.77
C ARG A 340 99.94 -41.72 -105.09
N GLU A 341 100.13 -42.68 -104.18
CA GLU A 341 101.06 -43.81 -104.36
C GLU A 341 100.71 -44.60 -105.63
N ALA A 342 99.44 -44.95 -105.83
CA ALA A 342 98.97 -45.60 -107.06
C ALA A 342 99.18 -44.73 -108.32
N ALA A 343 99.00 -43.40 -108.24
CA ALA A 343 99.25 -42.49 -109.37
C ALA A 343 100.75 -42.29 -109.67
N GLU A 344 101.61 -42.41 -108.67
CA GLU A 344 103.07 -42.41 -108.83
C GLU A 344 103.57 -43.73 -109.41
N GLU A 345 103.00 -44.88 -109.02
CA GLU A 345 103.23 -46.17 -109.68
C GLU A 345 102.74 -46.17 -111.13
N GLU A 346 101.56 -45.62 -111.41
CA GLU A 346 100.99 -45.51 -112.77
C GLU A 346 101.86 -44.62 -113.67
N ARG A 347 102.38 -43.50 -113.12
CA ARG A 347 103.39 -42.66 -113.78
C ARG A 347 104.71 -43.41 -113.98
N GLY A 348 105.14 -44.20 -113.01
CA GLY A 348 106.34 -45.04 -113.11
C GLY A 348 106.24 -46.06 -114.25
N ARG A 349 105.10 -46.77 -114.32
CA ARG A 349 104.78 -47.72 -115.41
C ARG A 349 104.70 -47.00 -116.77
N SER A 350 103.95 -45.90 -116.86
CA SER A 350 103.85 -45.06 -118.07
C SER A 350 105.22 -44.55 -118.57
N LEU A 351 106.13 -44.17 -117.66
CA LEU A 351 107.48 -43.72 -118.00
C LEU A 351 108.39 -44.87 -118.42
N ALA A 352 108.24 -46.06 -117.82
CA ALA A 352 108.94 -47.26 -118.23
C ALA A 352 108.51 -47.73 -119.63
N GLU A 353 107.21 -47.73 -119.92
CA GLU A 353 106.64 -48.03 -121.25
C GLU A 353 107.10 -47.00 -122.30
N LEU A 354 107.14 -45.70 -121.97
CA LEU A 354 107.72 -44.68 -122.83
C LEU A 354 109.23 -44.85 -123.08
N ALA A 355 109.97 -45.38 -122.11
CA ALA A 355 111.39 -45.73 -122.29
C ALA A 355 111.55 -46.98 -123.16
N GLU A 356 110.68 -47.98 -122.99
CA GLU A 356 110.66 -49.21 -123.79
C GLU A 356 110.33 -48.91 -125.25
N HIS A 357 109.23 -48.20 -125.52
CA HIS A 357 108.89 -47.76 -126.87
C HIS A 357 109.99 -46.92 -127.53
N ARG A 358 110.75 -46.13 -126.76
CA ARG A 358 111.93 -45.40 -127.28
C ARG A 358 113.11 -46.31 -127.60
N ARG A 359 113.35 -47.38 -126.83
CA ARG A 359 114.34 -48.41 -127.16
C ARG A 359 113.97 -49.13 -128.46
N THR A 360 112.76 -49.71 -128.51
CA THR A 360 112.27 -50.44 -129.70
C THR A 360 112.21 -49.56 -130.94
N ALA A 361 111.83 -48.28 -130.80
CA ALA A 361 111.86 -47.35 -131.93
C ALA A 361 113.30 -47.00 -132.38
N ALA A 362 114.27 -46.91 -131.47
CA ALA A 362 115.67 -46.69 -131.82
C ALA A 362 116.30 -47.92 -132.50
N GLU A 363 115.97 -49.12 -132.02
CA GLU A 363 116.37 -50.41 -132.61
C GLU A 363 115.79 -50.58 -134.01
N ALA A 364 114.48 -50.37 -134.20
CA ALA A 364 113.84 -50.39 -135.51
C ALA A 364 114.39 -49.31 -136.47
N LEU A 365 114.80 -48.15 -135.96
CA LEU A 365 115.45 -47.11 -136.77
C LEU A 365 116.90 -47.48 -137.15
N ALA A 366 117.61 -48.25 -136.32
CA ALA A 366 118.92 -48.80 -136.64
C ALA A 366 118.81 -49.90 -137.69
N GLU A 367 117.89 -50.86 -137.51
CA GLU A 367 117.61 -51.93 -138.48
C GLU A 367 117.13 -51.36 -139.84
N ALA A 368 116.27 -50.34 -139.82
CA ALA A 368 115.86 -49.64 -141.04
C ALA A 368 117.03 -48.93 -141.75
N ARG A 369 117.98 -48.35 -141.01
CA ARG A 369 119.20 -47.75 -141.57
C ARG A 369 120.14 -48.81 -142.14
N GLU A 370 120.32 -49.92 -141.46
CA GLU A 370 121.16 -51.02 -141.94
C GLU A 370 120.56 -51.66 -143.19
N SER A 371 119.25 -51.93 -143.20
CA SER A 371 118.53 -52.43 -144.37
C SER A 371 118.51 -51.43 -145.54
N ALA A 372 118.61 -50.12 -145.27
CA ALA A 372 118.80 -49.09 -146.31
C ALA A 372 120.24 -49.08 -146.84
N ALA A 373 121.25 -49.23 -145.97
CA ALA A 373 122.65 -49.32 -146.36
C ALA A 373 122.94 -50.59 -147.19
N GLN A 374 122.38 -51.73 -146.80
CA GLN A 374 122.42 -52.98 -147.57
C GLN A 374 121.77 -52.81 -148.96
N ARG A 375 120.63 -52.10 -149.04
CA ARG A 375 119.98 -51.79 -150.33
C ARG A 375 120.79 -50.82 -151.20
N LEU A 376 121.45 -49.82 -150.62
CA LEU A 376 122.38 -48.94 -151.34
C LEU A 376 123.58 -49.72 -151.89
N ALA A 377 124.20 -50.58 -151.07
CA ALA A 377 125.30 -51.44 -151.51
C ALA A 377 124.90 -52.39 -152.65
N ALA A 378 123.70 -52.97 -152.59
CA ALA A 378 123.15 -53.79 -153.67
C ALA A 378 122.90 -52.99 -154.97
N VAL A 379 122.47 -51.73 -154.87
CA VAL A 379 122.29 -50.83 -156.02
C VAL A 379 123.64 -50.42 -156.62
N ASP A 380 124.64 -50.11 -155.81
CA ASP A 380 125.97 -49.75 -156.31
C ASP A 380 126.73 -50.94 -156.92
N ASP A 381 126.61 -52.17 -156.39
CA ASP A 381 127.20 -53.32 -157.08
C ASP A 381 126.40 -53.70 -158.34
N ALA A 382 125.06 -53.58 -158.35
CA ALA A 382 124.27 -53.72 -159.58
C ALA A 382 124.69 -52.68 -160.65
N ARG A 383 125.00 -51.44 -160.23
CA ARG A 383 125.56 -50.39 -161.08
C ARG A 383 126.96 -50.73 -161.57
N ALA A 384 127.85 -51.24 -160.71
CA ALA A 384 129.17 -51.71 -161.12
C ALA A 384 129.09 -52.91 -162.07
N GLN A 385 128.12 -53.82 -161.90
CA GLN A 385 127.81 -54.89 -162.83
C GLN A 385 127.16 -54.40 -164.14
N ALA A 386 126.54 -53.22 -164.17
CA ALA A 386 126.04 -52.57 -165.39
C ALA A 386 127.18 -51.88 -166.17
N VAL A 387 128.05 -51.13 -165.49
CA VAL A 387 129.26 -50.52 -166.10
C VAL A 387 130.15 -51.61 -166.73
N ARG A 388 130.45 -52.68 -165.98
CA ARG A 388 131.21 -53.85 -166.48
C ARG A 388 130.51 -54.60 -167.62
N ARG A 389 129.23 -54.35 -167.91
CA ARG A 389 128.52 -54.84 -169.11
C ARG A 389 128.62 -53.86 -170.27
N ALA A 390 128.54 -52.55 -170.02
CA ALA A 390 128.74 -51.51 -171.02
C ALA A 390 130.17 -51.56 -171.59
N GLU A 391 131.19 -51.61 -170.74
CA GLU A 391 132.61 -51.71 -171.14
C GLU A 391 132.88 -52.92 -172.05
N ARG A 392 132.21 -54.06 -171.81
CA ARG A 392 132.30 -55.25 -172.68
C ARG A 392 131.53 -55.10 -173.99
N ALA A 393 130.42 -54.37 -174.00
CA ALA A 393 129.66 -54.08 -175.22
C ALA A 393 130.40 -53.06 -176.12
N GLU A 394 131.10 -52.08 -175.53
CA GLU A 394 131.98 -51.16 -176.24
C GLU A 394 133.18 -51.90 -176.85
N ALA A 395 133.87 -52.75 -176.08
CA ALA A 395 134.95 -53.60 -176.62
C ALA A 395 134.48 -54.49 -177.78
N GLN A 396 133.28 -55.09 -177.69
CA GLN A 396 132.69 -55.88 -178.78
C GLN A 396 132.29 -55.03 -180.00
N MET A 397 131.91 -53.76 -179.81
CA MET A 397 131.66 -52.82 -180.90
C MET A 397 132.95 -52.38 -181.59
N ASP A 398 134.02 -52.12 -180.85
CA ASP A 398 135.33 -51.77 -181.41
C ASP A 398 135.94 -52.95 -182.20
N ASP A 399 135.83 -54.18 -181.70
CA ASP A 399 136.21 -55.39 -182.46
C ASP A 399 135.37 -55.53 -183.74
N ALA A 400 134.05 -55.32 -183.69
CA ALA A 400 133.20 -55.41 -184.88
C ALA A 400 133.52 -54.30 -185.91
N LEU A 401 133.88 -53.10 -185.45
CA LEU A 401 134.35 -51.99 -186.30
C LEU A 401 135.73 -52.26 -186.90
N ALA A 402 136.62 -52.93 -186.18
CA ALA A 402 137.89 -53.43 -186.71
C ALA A 402 137.67 -54.51 -187.79
N GLU A 403 136.71 -55.42 -187.57
CA GLU A 403 136.35 -56.47 -188.53
C GLU A 403 135.76 -55.91 -189.82
N LEU A 404 134.84 -54.93 -189.72
CA LEU A 404 134.31 -54.22 -190.88
C LEU A 404 135.38 -53.44 -191.66
N ARG A 405 136.38 -52.86 -190.97
CA ARG A 405 137.54 -52.22 -191.64
C ARG A 405 138.40 -53.25 -192.38
N ARG A 406 138.64 -54.43 -191.79
CA ARG A 406 139.38 -55.54 -192.43
C ARG A 406 138.65 -56.06 -193.67
N LEU A 407 137.34 -56.28 -193.59
CA LEU A 407 136.51 -56.73 -194.72
C LEU A 407 136.46 -55.72 -195.87
N ARG A 408 136.50 -54.41 -195.56
CA ARG A 408 136.54 -53.35 -196.59
C ARG A 408 137.86 -53.40 -197.38
N ALA A 409 138.99 -53.47 -196.70
CA ALA A 409 140.30 -53.62 -197.34
C ALA A 409 140.44 -54.93 -198.14
N ALA A 410 139.74 -56.00 -197.75
CA ALA A 410 139.70 -57.27 -198.47
C ALA A 410 138.83 -57.26 -199.75
N LEU A 411 137.97 -56.24 -199.93
CA LEU A 411 137.22 -56.01 -201.16
C LEU A 411 137.98 -55.08 -202.13
N ASP A 412 138.52 -53.97 -201.61
CA ASP A 412 139.31 -53.02 -202.40
C ASP A 412 140.54 -53.68 -203.08
N SER A 413 141.07 -54.76 -202.49
CA SER A 413 142.19 -55.53 -203.02
C SER A 413 141.83 -56.66 -204.00
N ARG A 414 140.54 -56.97 -204.21
CA ARG A 414 140.10 -58.18 -204.95
C ARG A 414 139.39 -57.93 -206.29
N SER A 415 139.18 -56.67 -206.68
CA SER A 415 138.61 -56.30 -207.99
C SER A 415 139.55 -55.49 -208.89
N ALA A 416 140.80 -55.29 -208.47
CA ALA A 416 141.84 -54.58 -209.25
C ALA A 416 142.72 -55.53 -210.09
N ALA A 417 142.36 -56.81 -210.21
CA ALA A 417 143.16 -57.83 -210.89
C ALA A 417 142.30 -58.98 -211.46
N GLU A 418 141.67 -58.75 -212.62
CA GLU A 418 142.06 -59.45 -213.85
C GLU A 418 141.65 -58.63 -215.10
N PRO A 419 142.35 -58.76 -216.24
CA PRO A 419 142.27 -57.78 -217.33
C PRO A 419 141.18 -58.08 -218.36
N GLY A 420 140.51 -57.03 -218.84
CA GLY A 420 139.48 -57.10 -219.89
C GLY A 420 139.15 -55.73 -220.50
N GLY A 421 140.12 -54.82 -220.51
CA GLY A 421 139.96 -53.39 -220.84
C GLY A 421 141.04 -52.58 -220.14
#